data_AF-A0A6M3K5M2-F1
#
_entry.id   AF-A0A6M3K5M2-F1
#
_cell.length_a   1.000
_cell.length_b   1.000
_cell.length_c   1.000
_cell.angle_alpha   90.00
_cell.angle_beta   90.00
_cell.angle_gamma   90.00
#
_symmetry.space_group_name_H-M   'P 1'
#
loop_
_entity.id
_entity.type
_entity.pdbx_description
1 polymer ?
#
loop_
_entity_poly.entity_id
_entity_poly.type
_entity_poly.pdbx_seq_one_letter_code
_entity_poly.pdbx_strand_id
1 'polypeptide(L)'
;MLLSVMERILLLNSVLPREGSFNNLKLLRKARESLSFTENENELLNFREEGNGQIIWNNFAYRDKETGKTLDIASEFSMKLAEKNPERFEKILPAVPEKDIEIGATVMGIIAKSMKDMDRKEKLTENHYSLYEKFVDTEKE
;
A
#
# COMPACT_ATOMS: atom_id res chain seq x y z
N MET A 1 10.87 -2.49 -7.29
CA MET A 1 10.69 -1.08 -6.90
C MET A 1 10.08 -0.99 -5.52
N LEU A 2 10.49 -0.02 -4.69
CA LEU A 2 9.95 0.18 -3.35
C LEU A 2 8.61 0.91 -3.39
N LEU A 3 7.59 0.28 -2.80
CA LEU A 3 6.23 0.83 -2.71
C LEU A 3 5.74 0.87 -1.27
N SER A 4 5.20 2.02 -0.87
CA SER A 4 4.53 2.22 0.40
C SER A 4 3.13 1.58 0.43
N VAL A 5 2.54 1.50 1.63
CA VAL A 5 1.17 1.02 1.83
C VAL A 5 0.18 1.83 1.00
N MET A 6 0.30 3.16 1.03
CA MET A 6 -0.60 4.06 0.29
C MET A 6 -0.52 3.82 -1.22
N GLU A 7 0.70 3.71 -1.75
CA GLU A 7 0.93 3.44 -3.17
C GLU A 7 0.36 2.09 -3.61
N ARG A 8 0.52 1.04 -2.80
CA ARG A 8 -0.07 -0.28 -3.06
C ARG A 8 -1.59 -0.22 -3.10
N ILE A 9 -2.22 0.50 -2.17
CA ILE A 9 -3.68 0.70 -2.14
C ILE A 9 -4.16 1.43 -3.39
N LEU A 10 -3.51 2.54 -3.77
CA LEU A 10 -3.87 3.29 -4.97
C LEU A 10 -3.70 2.45 -6.24
N LEU A 11 -2.59 1.71 -6.35
CA LEU A 11 -2.38 0.80 -7.48
C LEU A 11 -3.48 -0.26 -7.58
N LEU A 12 -3.88 -0.87 -6.46
CA LEU A 12 -4.92 -1.90 -6.44
C LEU A 12 -6.33 -1.35 -6.74
N ASN A 13 -6.65 -0.16 -6.21
CA ASN A 13 -8.01 0.36 -6.18
C ASN A 13 -8.35 1.35 -7.30
N SER A 14 -7.43 2.25 -7.66
CA SER A 14 -7.68 3.33 -8.62
C SER A 14 -6.91 3.22 -9.93
N VAL A 15 -5.67 2.71 -9.90
CA VAL A 15 -4.78 2.76 -11.10
C VAL A 15 -4.82 1.48 -11.93
N LEU A 16 -4.70 0.31 -11.31
CA LEU A 16 -4.75 -0.95 -12.06
C LEU A 16 -6.18 -1.20 -12.55
N PRO A 17 -6.36 -1.53 -13.84
CA PRO A 17 -7.68 -1.81 -14.38
C PRO A 17 -8.24 -3.10 -13.74
N ARG A 18 -9.54 -3.07 -13.39
CA ARG A 18 -10.25 -4.24 -12.83
C ARG A 18 -10.42 -5.35 -13.86
N GLU A 19 -10.54 -4.97 -15.12
CA GLU A 19 -10.70 -5.85 -16.27
C GLU A 19 -9.48 -5.77 -17.18
N GLY A 20 -9.11 -6.89 -17.78
CA GLY A 20 -7.99 -6.98 -18.72
C GLY A 20 -8.41 -7.63 -20.04
N SER A 21 -7.55 -7.55 -21.05
CA SER A 21 -7.69 -8.39 -22.23
C SER A 21 -7.26 -9.82 -21.90
N PHE A 22 -7.75 -10.81 -22.65
CA PHE A 22 -7.35 -12.20 -22.47
C PHE A 22 -5.81 -12.39 -22.45
N ASN A 23 -5.10 -11.56 -23.22
CA ASN A 23 -3.64 -11.61 -23.35
C ASN A 23 -2.90 -11.10 -22.10
N ASN A 24 -3.47 -10.17 -21.32
CA ASN A 24 -2.79 -9.57 -20.17
C ASN A 24 -3.43 -9.92 -18.81
N LEU A 25 -4.56 -10.63 -18.80
CA LEU A 25 -5.30 -11.01 -17.59
C LEU A 25 -4.42 -11.74 -16.56
N LYS A 26 -3.61 -12.71 -17.02
CA LYS A 26 -2.69 -13.46 -16.15
C LYS A 26 -1.61 -12.57 -15.53
N LEU A 27 -1.11 -11.58 -16.29
CA LEU A 27 -0.10 -10.63 -15.83
C LEU A 27 -0.69 -9.66 -14.79
N LEU A 28 -1.88 -9.14 -15.06
CA LEU A 28 -2.61 -8.28 -14.12
C LEU A 28 -2.92 -9.01 -12.81
N ARG A 29 -3.35 -10.28 -12.88
CA ARG A 29 -3.60 -11.09 -11.68
C ARG A 29 -2.33 -11.25 -10.83
N LYS A 30 -1.20 -11.60 -11.45
CA LYS A 30 0.09 -11.74 -10.75
C LYS A 30 0.55 -10.41 -10.11
N ALA A 31 0.37 -9.29 -10.81
CA ALA A 31 0.73 -7.98 -10.27
C ALA A 31 -0.18 -7.58 -9.10
N ARG A 32 -1.48 -7.89 -9.16
CA ARG A 32 -2.39 -7.68 -8.02
C ARG A 32 -1.97 -8.55 -6.83
N GLU A 33 -1.64 -9.82 -7.06
CA GLU A 33 -1.15 -10.73 -6.02
C GLU A 33 0.14 -10.23 -5.35
N SER A 34 1.08 -9.66 -6.11
CA SER A 34 2.32 -9.11 -5.53
C SER A 34 2.10 -7.81 -4.77
N LEU A 35 1.15 -6.98 -5.20
CA LEU A 35 0.77 -5.73 -4.53
C LEU A 35 -0.09 -5.96 -3.27
N SER A 36 -0.83 -7.07 -3.20
CA SER A 36 -1.66 -7.44 -2.05
C SER A 36 -0.88 -7.54 -0.75
N PHE A 37 -1.61 -7.34 0.35
CA PHE A 37 -1.08 -7.39 1.71
C PHE A 37 -1.11 -8.82 2.26
N THR A 38 -0.04 -9.21 2.94
CA THR A 38 0.09 -10.47 3.67
C THR A 38 -0.74 -10.44 4.95
N GLU A 39 -1.01 -11.61 5.56
CA GLU A 39 -1.80 -11.70 6.79
C GLU A 39 -1.25 -10.81 7.92
N ASN A 40 0.05 -10.92 8.17
CA ASN A 40 0.72 -10.09 9.18
C ASN A 40 0.61 -8.58 8.87
N GLU A 41 0.66 -8.19 7.59
CA GLU A 41 0.47 -6.78 7.20
C GLU A 41 -0.99 -6.34 7.45
N ASN A 42 -1.97 -7.20 7.16
CA ASN A 42 -3.38 -6.91 7.41
C ASN A 42 -3.68 -6.72 8.90
N GLU A 43 -3.10 -7.56 9.78
CA GLU A 43 -3.21 -7.41 11.23
C GLU A 43 -2.67 -6.07 11.71
N LEU A 44 -1.49 -5.66 11.23
CA LEU A 44 -0.86 -4.39 11.63
C LEU A 44 -1.61 -3.17 11.11
N LEU A 45 -2.02 -3.21 9.83
CA LEU A 45 -2.69 -2.10 9.18
C LEU A 45 -4.14 -1.98 9.65
N ASN A 46 -4.78 -3.08 10.04
CA ASN A 46 -6.16 -3.12 10.54
C ASN A 46 -7.10 -2.27 9.67
N PHE A 47 -7.20 -2.64 8.39
CA PHE A 47 -8.02 -1.94 7.41
C PHE A 47 -9.48 -1.86 7.86
N ARG A 48 -10.06 -0.67 7.77
CA ARG A 48 -11.46 -0.40 8.10
C ARG A 48 -12.11 0.34 6.93
N GLU A 49 -13.29 -0.10 6.52
CA GLU A 49 -14.11 0.62 5.55
C GLU A 49 -15.07 1.56 6.27
N GLU A 50 -15.08 2.83 5.87
CA GLU A 50 -16.13 3.76 6.26
C GLU A 50 -17.35 3.63 5.34
N GLY A 51 -18.52 4.04 5.83
CA GLY A 51 -19.79 3.94 5.08
C GLY A 51 -19.86 4.73 3.75
N ASN A 52 -18.84 5.52 3.44
CA ASN A 52 -18.66 6.24 2.17
C ASN A 52 -17.75 5.48 1.17
N GLY A 53 -17.26 4.28 1.52
CA GLY A 53 -16.34 3.49 0.71
C GLY A 53 -14.87 3.90 0.82
N GLN A 54 -14.51 4.78 1.76
CA GLN A 54 -13.10 5.10 2.07
C GLN A 54 -12.50 4.01 2.96
N ILE A 55 -11.22 3.69 2.72
CA ILE A 55 -10.47 2.74 3.52
C ILE A 55 -9.54 3.53 4.45
N ILE A 56 -9.62 3.25 5.75
CA ILE A 56 -8.74 3.80 6.78
C ILE A 56 -7.85 2.66 7.29
N TRP A 57 -6.58 2.97 7.58
CA TRP A 57 -5.64 2.03 8.18
C TRP A 57 -4.80 2.70 9.26
N ASN A 58 -4.20 1.89 10.12
CA ASN A 58 -3.24 2.32 11.10
C ASN A 58 -1.88 2.53 10.44
N ASN A 59 -1.36 3.75 10.50
CA ASN A 59 -0.04 4.08 9.94
C ASN A 59 1.11 3.88 10.94
N PHE A 60 0.83 3.50 12.18
CA PHE A 60 1.84 3.23 13.20
C PHE A 60 1.61 1.86 13.84
N ALA A 61 2.66 1.28 14.40
CA ALA A 61 2.58 0.10 15.25
C ALA A 61 3.53 0.25 16.43
N TYR A 62 3.43 -0.65 17.41
CA TYR A 62 4.39 -0.72 18.50
C TYR A 62 5.25 -1.97 18.34
N ARG A 63 6.56 -1.84 18.55
CA ARG A 63 7.51 -2.95 18.55
C ARG A 63 8.04 -3.16 19.96
N ASP A 64 7.99 -4.40 20.43
CA ASP A 64 8.65 -4.78 21.68
C ASP A 64 10.18 -4.78 21.45
N LYS A 65 10.92 -4.01 22.26
CA LYS A 65 12.37 -3.85 22.15
C LYS A 65 13.14 -5.11 22.58
N GLU A 66 12.56 -5.94 23.44
CA GLU A 66 13.20 -7.16 23.93
C GLU A 66 13.04 -8.31 22.93
N THR A 67 11.85 -8.45 22.33
CA THR A 67 11.55 -9.58 21.43
C THR A 67 11.63 -9.21 19.95
N GLY A 68 11.66 -7.93 19.62
CA GLY A 68 11.59 -7.43 18.24
C GLY A 68 10.24 -7.62 17.56
N LYS A 69 9.25 -8.21 18.25
CA LYS A 69 7.93 -8.48 17.69
C LYS A 69 7.05 -7.23 17.72
N THR A 70 6.28 -7.04 16.66
CA THR A 70 5.24 -6.02 16.59
C THR A 70 4.03 -6.44 17.41
N LEU A 71 3.48 -5.51 18.18
CA LEU A 71 2.27 -5.68 18.96
C LEU A 71 1.06 -5.59 18.02
N ASP A 72 0.09 -6.49 18.19
CA ASP A 72 -1.22 -6.33 17.59
C ASP A 72 -1.93 -5.14 18.27
N ILE A 73 -2.02 -4.05 17.53
CA ILE A 73 -2.66 -2.80 17.94
C ILE A 73 -4.16 -2.77 17.59
N ALA A 74 -4.76 -3.87 17.14
CA ALA A 74 -6.22 -3.95 16.96
C ALA A 74 -6.98 -3.78 18.29
N SER A 75 -6.31 -4.02 19.43
CA SER A 75 -6.88 -3.84 20.77
C SER A 75 -6.44 -2.52 21.43
N GLU A 76 -7.43 -1.74 21.91
CA GLU A 76 -7.21 -0.52 22.69
C GLU A 76 -6.36 -0.78 23.95
N PHE A 77 -6.45 -1.98 24.52
CA PHE A 77 -5.65 -2.41 25.66
C PHE A 77 -4.15 -2.47 25.31
N SER A 78 -3.82 -3.04 24.16
CA SER A 78 -2.44 -3.16 23.67
C SER A 78 -1.81 -1.79 23.43
N MET A 79 -2.56 -0.84 22.86
CA MET A 79 -2.09 0.54 22.68
C MET A 79 -1.80 1.22 24.01
N LYS A 80 -2.74 1.15 24.96
CA LYS A 80 -2.58 1.74 26.29
C LYS A 80 -1.42 1.12 27.07
N LEU A 81 -1.18 -0.18 26.92
CA LEU A 81 -0.05 -0.86 27.54
C LEU A 81 1.28 -0.37 26.96
N ALA A 82 1.36 -0.22 25.63
CA ALA A 82 2.56 0.26 24.96
C ALA A 82 2.89 1.72 25.33
N GLU A 83 1.87 2.59 25.37
CA GLU A 83 2.02 3.99 25.77
C GLU A 83 2.49 4.15 27.22
N LYS A 84 2.02 3.29 28.12
CA LYS A 84 2.41 3.31 29.53
C LYS A 84 3.81 2.75 29.78
N ASN A 85 4.36 1.97 28.83
CA ASN A 85 5.64 1.28 28.97
C ASN A 85 6.61 1.64 27.82
N PRO A 86 7.03 2.91 27.69
CA PRO A 86 7.92 3.36 26.59
C PRO A 86 9.33 2.76 26.66
N GLU A 87 9.73 2.26 27.83
CA GLU A 87 11.01 1.55 27.98
C GLU A 87 11.01 0.20 27.27
N ARG A 88 9.84 -0.44 27.17
CA ARG A 88 9.67 -1.77 26.56
C ARG A 88 9.19 -1.69 25.11
N PHE A 89 8.32 -0.73 24.80
CA PHE A 89 7.73 -0.62 23.47
C PHE A 89 8.19 0.64 22.75
N GLU A 90 8.54 0.49 21.48
CA GLU A 90 8.88 1.57 20.56
C GLU A 90 7.76 1.78 19.55
N LYS A 91 7.36 3.02 19.33
CA LYS A 91 6.41 3.36 18.27
C LYS A 91 7.13 3.42 16.93
N ILE A 92 6.68 2.61 15.97
CA ILE A 92 7.19 2.59 14.60
C ILE A 92 6.22 3.27 13.63
N LEU A 93 6.75 4.11 12.75
CA LEU A 93 6.07 4.71 11.60
C LEU A 93 6.95 4.56 10.35
N PRO A 94 6.41 4.08 9.21
CA PRO A 94 5.09 3.48 9.05
C PRO A 94 4.98 2.11 9.75
N ALA A 95 3.76 1.67 10.06
CA ALA A 95 3.48 0.37 10.67
C ALA A 95 4.07 -0.81 9.86
N VAL A 96 3.98 -0.69 8.54
CA VAL A 96 4.53 -1.62 7.56
C VAL A 96 5.53 -0.84 6.70
N PRO A 97 6.79 -1.29 6.60
CA PRO A 97 7.79 -0.63 5.77
C PRO A 97 7.45 -0.75 4.28
N GLU A 98 8.12 0.06 3.46
CA GLU A 98 8.01 -0.08 2.01
C GLU A 98 8.46 -1.48 1.58
N LYS A 99 7.76 -2.04 0.59
CA LYS A 99 8.02 -3.38 0.09
C LYS A 99 8.60 -3.28 -1.31
N ASP A 100 9.66 -4.04 -1.56
CA ASP A 100 10.17 -4.21 -2.92
C ASP A 100 9.24 -5.12 -3.71
N ILE A 101 8.69 -4.58 -4.80
CA ILE A 101 7.74 -5.26 -5.67
C ILE A 101 8.27 -5.26 -7.09
N GLU A 102 8.34 -6.45 -7.66
CA GLU A 102 8.67 -6.65 -9.07
C GLU A 102 7.40 -6.55 -9.92
N ILE A 103 7.37 -5.57 -10.82
CA ILE A 103 6.28 -5.36 -11.78
C ILE A 103 6.86 -5.51 -13.18
N GLY A 104 6.29 -6.40 -13.99
CA GLY A 104 6.75 -6.61 -15.35
C GLY A 104 6.46 -5.42 -16.26
N ALA A 105 7.31 -5.22 -17.28
CA ALA A 105 7.25 -4.07 -18.20
C ALA A 105 5.86 -3.84 -18.83
N THR A 106 5.15 -4.92 -19.20
CA THR A 106 3.79 -4.81 -19.74
C THR A 106 2.80 -4.22 -18.74
N VAL A 107 2.91 -4.60 -17.46
CA VAL A 107 2.04 -4.07 -16.40
C VAL A 107 2.43 -2.63 -16.07
N MET A 108 3.72 -2.31 -16.07
CA MET A 108 4.19 -0.91 -15.93
C MET A 108 3.58 -0.01 -17.01
N GLY A 109 3.61 -0.42 -18.28
CA GLY A 109 2.98 0.34 -19.36
C GLY A 109 1.46 0.48 -19.21
N ILE A 110 0.79 -0.53 -18.64
CA ILE A 110 -0.65 -0.42 -18.30
C ILE A 110 -0.87 0.60 -17.19
N ILE A 111 -0.06 0.58 -16.13
CA ILE A 111 -0.13 1.53 -15.01
C ILE A 111 0.11 2.96 -15.51
N ALA A 112 1.19 3.19 -16.27
CA ALA A 112 1.51 4.50 -16.83
C ALA A 112 0.40 5.03 -17.74
N LYS A 113 -0.18 4.16 -18.59
CA LYS A 113 -1.32 4.52 -19.43
C LYS A 113 -2.55 4.89 -18.58
N SER A 114 -2.89 4.08 -17.57
CA SER A 114 -3.99 4.38 -16.65
C SER A 114 -3.81 5.72 -15.95
N MET A 115 -2.60 6.02 -15.47
CA MET A 115 -2.27 7.30 -14.82
C MET A 115 -2.44 8.48 -15.78
N LYS A 116 -1.95 8.38 -17.03
CA LYS A 116 -2.16 9.39 -18.08
C LYS A 116 -3.64 9.59 -18.42
N ASP A 117 -4.42 8.51 -18.45
CA ASP A 117 -5.86 8.58 -18.69
C ASP A 117 -6.62 9.18 -17.51
N MET A 118 -6.15 8.98 -16.27
CA MET A 118 -6.69 9.63 -15.07
C MET A 118 -6.35 11.12 -15.01
N ASP A 119 -5.14 11.50 -15.43
CA ASP A 119 -4.67 12.88 -15.55
C ASP A 119 -5.57 13.68 -16.50
N ARG A 120 -5.78 13.14 -17.71
CA ARG A 120 -6.70 13.70 -18.72
C ARG A 120 -8.14 13.85 -18.24
N LYS A 121 -8.54 13.08 -17.23
CA LYS A 121 -9.90 13.09 -16.65
C LYS A 121 -9.97 13.92 -15.37
N GLU A 122 -8.88 14.59 -14.97
CA GLU A 122 -8.78 15.37 -13.73
C GLU A 122 -9.15 14.55 -12.47
N LYS A 123 -8.83 13.24 -12.49
CA LYS A 123 -9.08 12.32 -11.36
C LYS A 123 -7.86 12.04 -10.52
N LEU A 124 -6.69 12.53 -10.93
CA LEU A 124 -5.49 12.44 -10.12
C LEU A 124 -5.62 13.37 -8.92
N THR A 125 -5.21 12.85 -7.77
CA THR A 125 -5.11 13.59 -6.51
C THR A 125 -3.65 13.67 -6.08
N GLU A 126 -3.33 14.49 -5.09
CA GLU A 126 -1.96 14.63 -4.55
C GLU A 126 -1.34 13.28 -4.16
N ASN A 127 -2.16 12.35 -3.68
CA ASN A 127 -1.71 11.00 -3.31
C ASN A 127 -1.14 10.20 -4.50
N HIS A 128 -1.43 10.59 -5.73
CA HIS A 128 -0.93 9.93 -6.94
C HIS A 128 0.43 10.47 -7.39
N TYR A 129 0.94 11.55 -6.79
CA TYR A 129 2.18 12.20 -7.24
C TYR A 129 3.38 11.25 -7.22
N SER A 130 3.61 10.57 -6.09
CA SER A 130 4.71 9.59 -5.94
C SER A 130 4.61 8.43 -6.96
N LEU A 131 3.40 7.96 -7.25
CA LEU A 131 3.18 6.94 -8.29
C LEU A 131 3.45 7.50 -9.69
N TYR A 132 3.10 8.75 -9.95
CA TYR A 132 3.32 9.37 -11.25
C TYR A 132 4.81 9.46 -11.56
N GLU A 133 5.63 9.92 -10.60
CA GLU A 133 7.08 9.97 -10.72
C GLU A 133 7.67 8.57 -10.98
N LYS A 134 7.23 7.55 -10.22
CA LYS A 134 7.75 6.18 -10.31
C LYS A 134 7.38 5.43 -11.60
N PHE A 135 6.26 5.77 -12.24
CA PHE A 135 5.73 5.00 -13.39
C PHE A 135 5.66 5.77 -14.70
N VAL A 136 5.52 7.10 -14.67
CA VAL A 136 5.33 7.91 -15.88
C VAL A 136 6.62 8.65 -16.25
N ASP A 137 7.32 9.24 -15.29
CA ASP A 137 8.55 9.96 -15.59
C ASP A 137 9.73 9.03 -15.90
N THR A 138 9.71 7.79 -15.40
CA THR A 138 10.65 6.73 -15.77
C THR A 138 10.53 6.25 -17.23
N GLU A 139 9.46 6.60 -17.96
CA GLU A 139 9.35 6.32 -19.41
C GLU A 139 10.13 7.33 -20.27
N LYS A 140 10.64 8.42 -19.69
CA LYS A 140 11.31 9.51 -20.42
C LYS A 140 12.84 9.42 -20.44
N GLU A 141 13.44 8.44 -19.76
CA GLU A 141 14.88 8.13 -19.81
C GLU A 141 15.14 6.84 -20.61
#